data_AF-A0A0W1S4U5-F1
#
_entry.id   AF-A0A0W1S4U5-F1
#
_cell.length_a   1.000
_cell.length_b   1.000
_cell.length_c   1.000
_cell.angle_alpha   90.00
_cell.angle_beta   90.00
_cell.angle_gamma   90.00
#
_symmetry.space_group_name_H-M   'P 1'
#
loop_
_entity.id
_entity.type
_entity.pdbx_description
1 polymer ?
#
loop_
_entity_poly.entity_id
_entity_poly.type
_entity_poly.pdbx_seq_one_letter_code
_entity_poly.pdbx_strand_id
1 'polypeptide(L)'
;MLSTTRRRTLQALGLGGVASLAGCANQAPTAAQSLETTTEPAQQQSPNVVDMVAADPTDIPDPIDRNEPAEVDVTLRPEEVTAEVEDGVTFTYMTYNGQVPGPFIRVRQGDTVNLTFENPEENSMPHNVDFHAVAGPGGGAEATMTNPGETATLRFKATYPGAYIYHCAVPNLDMHISAGMFGLILVEPPEGLPDVDHEVYIGQHELYTDKKAGTEGHHGFDFDAMRNEEPTYVLMNGEKFAWTDAGR
;
A
#
# COMPACT_ATOMS: atom_id res chain seq x y z
N MET A 1 48.65 -30.21 3.94
CA MET A 1 47.26 -30.48 3.48
C MET A 1 46.72 -29.21 2.85
N LEU A 2 46.86 -29.05 1.53
CA LEU A 2 46.29 -27.92 0.78
C LEU A 2 45.91 -28.47 -0.60
N SER A 3 44.60 -28.68 -0.83
CA SER A 3 44.06 -29.20 -2.09
C SER A 3 43.50 -28.05 -2.94
N THR A 4 43.84 -28.14 -4.21
CA THR A 4 43.75 -27.18 -5.31
C THR A 4 42.35 -27.02 -5.93
N THR A 5 42.02 -25.78 -6.29
CA THR A 5 40.96 -25.37 -7.23
C THR A 5 41.21 -25.88 -8.66
N ARG A 6 40.17 -26.29 -9.40
CA ARG A 6 40.21 -26.51 -10.85
C ARG A 6 39.04 -25.84 -11.57
N ARG A 7 39.30 -24.64 -12.07
CA ARG A 7 38.62 -24.03 -13.21
C ARG A 7 39.44 -24.35 -14.47
N ARG A 8 38.75 -24.59 -15.58
CA ARG A 8 39.17 -24.51 -17.00
C ARG A 8 39.38 -25.80 -17.80
N THR A 9 38.50 -25.87 -18.81
CA THR A 9 38.75 -26.12 -20.25
C THR A 9 39.14 -27.51 -20.71
N LEU A 10 38.33 -28.04 -21.64
CA LEU A 10 38.81 -28.42 -22.96
C LEU A 10 37.67 -28.40 -23.99
N GLN A 11 37.80 -27.49 -24.96
CA GLN A 11 37.22 -27.61 -26.30
C GLN A 11 37.99 -28.70 -27.06
N ALA A 12 37.28 -29.53 -27.84
CA ALA A 12 37.85 -30.15 -29.03
C ALA A 12 36.73 -30.51 -30.01
N LEU A 13 36.88 -29.97 -31.23
CA LEU A 13 36.15 -30.25 -32.46
C LEU A 13 36.40 -31.68 -32.96
N GLY A 14 35.48 -32.24 -33.76
CA GLY A 14 35.80 -33.37 -34.61
C GLY A 14 34.60 -34.04 -35.28
N LEU A 15 34.36 -33.68 -36.53
CA LEU A 15 33.38 -34.23 -37.46
C LEU A 15 33.56 -35.73 -37.76
N GLY A 16 32.46 -36.43 -38.00
CA GLY A 16 32.40 -37.55 -38.96
C GLY A 16 31.99 -38.91 -38.38
N GLY A 17 30.78 -39.37 -38.74
CA GLY A 17 30.37 -40.76 -38.51
C GLY A 17 28.86 -40.95 -38.64
N VAL A 18 28.38 -41.22 -39.85
CA VAL A 18 26.99 -41.62 -40.12
C VAL A 18 26.76 -43.03 -39.58
N ALA A 19 25.82 -43.19 -38.66
CA ALA A 19 25.21 -44.47 -38.33
C ALA A 19 23.69 -44.29 -38.28
N SER A 20 23.04 -44.71 -39.34
CA SER A 20 21.59 -44.82 -39.47
C SER A 20 21.05 -45.94 -38.60
N LEU A 21 20.20 -45.60 -37.62
CA LEU A 21 19.29 -46.54 -36.96
C LEU A 21 17.89 -45.93 -36.88
N ALA A 22 16.93 -46.77 -37.21
CA ALA A 22 15.54 -46.48 -37.51
C ALA A 22 14.68 -46.19 -36.28
N GLY A 23 13.57 -45.47 -36.51
CA GLY A 23 12.31 -45.70 -35.80
C GLY A 23 12.07 -44.87 -34.55
N CYS A 24 11.36 -43.75 -34.70
CA CYS A 24 9.99 -43.56 -34.20
C CYS A 24 9.67 -42.07 -34.28
N ALA A 25 8.76 -41.72 -35.19
CA ALA A 25 8.19 -40.39 -35.28
C ALA A 25 7.35 -40.09 -34.04
N ASN A 26 7.68 -39.01 -33.33
CA ASN A 26 6.71 -38.30 -32.52
C ASN A 26 6.80 -36.82 -32.92
N GLN A 27 5.82 -36.41 -33.73
CA GLN A 27 5.55 -35.01 -34.01
C GLN A 27 5.17 -34.33 -32.69
N ALA A 28 5.93 -33.32 -32.28
CA ALA A 28 5.46 -32.36 -31.30
C ALA A 28 4.39 -31.49 -31.98
N PRO A 29 3.16 -31.38 -31.44
CA PRO A 29 2.17 -30.49 -32.02
C PRO A 29 2.52 -29.05 -31.67
N THR A 30 2.84 -28.26 -32.68
CA THR A 30 2.88 -26.79 -32.61
C THR A 30 1.45 -26.28 -32.58
N ALA A 31 0.90 -26.03 -31.39
CA ALA A 31 -0.37 -25.33 -31.23
C ALA A 31 -0.08 -23.90 -30.78
N ALA A 32 -0.01 -22.97 -31.74
CA ALA A 32 -0.20 -21.56 -31.46
C ALA A 32 -1.69 -21.36 -31.16
N GLN A 33 -2.05 -21.34 -29.88
CA GLN A 33 -3.37 -20.88 -29.45
C GLN A 33 -3.32 -19.36 -29.32
N SER A 34 -3.99 -18.68 -30.24
CA SER A 34 -4.39 -17.29 -30.10
C SER A 34 -5.32 -17.17 -28.88
N LEU A 35 -4.82 -16.57 -27.81
CA LEU A 35 -5.63 -16.13 -26.68
C LEU A 35 -6.48 -14.95 -27.16
N GLU A 36 -7.71 -15.22 -27.58
CA GLU A 36 -8.74 -14.19 -27.67
C GLU A 36 -9.04 -13.73 -26.24
N THR A 37 -8.52 -12.56 -25.88
CA THR A 37 -8.87 -11.89 -24.63
C THR A 37 -10.28 -11.34 -24.80
N THR A 38 -11.27 -12.05 -24.26
CA THR A 38 -12.62 -11.52 -24.10
C THR A 38 -12.56 -10.50 -22.97
N THR A 39 -12.41 -9.22 -23.31
CA THR A 39 -12.61 -8.13 -22.36
C THR A 39 -14.10 -8.02 -22.08
N GLU A 40 -14.56 -8.61 -20.97
CA GLU A 40 -15.81 -8.17 -20.36
C GLU A 40 -15.66 -6.70 -19.94
N PRO A 41 -16.63 -5.83 -20.26
CA PRO A 41 -16.59 -4.46 -19.77
C PRO A 41 -16.69 -4.48 -18.25
N ALA A 42 -15.66 -3.96 -17.58
CA ALA A 42 -15.72 -3.67 -16.15
C ALA A 42 -16.99 -2.85 -15.89
N GLN A 43 -17.85 -3.34 -14.99
CA GLN A 43 -19.00 -2.59 -14.54
C GLN A 43 -18.47 -1.30 -13.91
N GLN A 44 -18.74 -0.15 -14.54
CA GLN A 44 -18.46 1.15 -13.95
C GLN A 44 -19.36 1.30 -12.72
N GLN A 45 -18.83 0.93 -11.54
CA GLN A 45 -19.41 1.36 -10.27
C GLN A 45 -19.45 2.89 -10.25
N SER A 46 -20.58 3.44 -9.80
CA SER A 46 -20.66 4.89 -9.58
C SER A 46 -19.63 5.26 -8.50
N PRO A 47 -18.88 6.37 -8.66
CA PRO A 47 -17.88 6.75 -7.68
C PRO A 47 -18.52 6.95 -6.30
N ASN A 48 -17.90 6.40 -5.27
CA ASN A 48 -18.28 6.64 -3.88
C ASN A 48 -17.81 8.04 -3.49
N VAL A 49 -18.69 9.05 -3.65
CA VAL A 49 -18.34 10.46 -3.41
C VAL A 49 -18.50 10.80 -1.94
N VAL A 50 -17.46 11.37 -1.33
CA VAL A 50 -17.46 11.85 0.06
C VAL A 50 -17.13 13.34 0.10
N ASP A 51 -17.59 14.03 1.14
CA ASP A 51 -17.37 15.47 1.29
C ASP A 51 -15.92 15.82 1.60
N MET A 52 -15.21 14.93 2.30
CA MET A 52 -13.84 15.14 2.79
C MET A 52 -13.15 13.80 3.03
N VAL A 53 -11.88 13.72 2.68
CA VAL A 53 -10.94 12.66 3.07
C VAL A 53 -9.94 13.13 4.12
N ALA A 54 -9.83 14.44 4.38
CA ALA A 54 -8.88 14.92 5.36
C ALA A 54 -9.16 14.38 6.77
N ALA A 55 -8.25 13.58 7.30
CA ALA A 55 -8.33 13.07 8.68
C ALA A 55 -8.29 14.23 9.68
N ASP A 56 -9.14 14.17 10.72
CA ASP A 56 -9.10 15.13 11.82
C ASP A 56 -7.75 15.03 12.54
N PRO A 57 -6.93 16.10 12.54
CA PRO A 57 -5.60 16.05 13.13
C PRO A 57 -5.64 15.90 14.66
N THR A 58 -6.80 16.02 15.29
CA THR A 58 -6.99 15.86 16.74
C THR A 58 -7.61 14.52 17.14
N ASP A 59 -8.05 13.71 16.17
CA ASP A 59 -8.57 12.36 16.41
C ASP A 59 -7.41 11.36 16.60
N ILE A 60 -6.81 11.43 17.79
CA ILE A 60 -5.69 10.60 18.21
C ILE A 60 -6.10 9.85 19.48
N PRO A 61 -5.83 8.53 19.58
CA PRO A 61 -6.07 7.80 20.83
C PRO A 61 -5.29 8.40 22.00
N ASP A 62 -5.92 8.43 23.18
CA ASP A 62 -5.30 8.90 24.42
C ASP A 62 -3.97 8.17 24.73
N PRO A 63 -3.01 8.83 25.43
CA PRO A 63 -1.80 8.19 25.93
C PRO A 63 -2.08 6.91 26.72
N ILE A 64 -1.22 5.91 26.54
CA ILE A 64 -1.40 4.61 27.15
C ILE A 64 -1.02 4.66 28.64
N ASP A 65 -2.00 4.39 29.52
CA ASP A 65 -1.83 4.46 30.98
C ASP A 65 -1.45 3.13 31.66
N ARG A 66 -1.50 2.02 30.92
CA ARG A 66 -1.16 0.68 31.43
C ARG A 66 0.35 0.44 31.48
N ASN A 67 0.74 -0.41 32.43
CA ASN A 67 2.13 -0.77 32.69
C ASN A 67 2.55 -2.16 32.17
N GLU A 68 1.62 -2.90 31.56
CA GLU A 68 1.86 -4.25 31.03
C GLU A 68 1.38 -4.41 29.57
N PRO A 69 1.98 -5.31 28.79
CA PRO A 69 1.53 -5.63 27.43
C PRO A 69 0.09 -6.11 27.36
N ALA A 70 -0.61 -5.77 26.29
CA ALA A 70 -1.97 -6.21 26.01
C ALA A 70 -2.10 -6.81 24.59
N GLU A 71 -3.24 -7.46 24.34
CA GLU A 71 -3.71 -7.71 22.99
C GLU A 71 -4.51 -6.48 22.54
N VAL A 72 -4.20 -5.93 21.37
CA VAL A 72 -4.86 -4.76 20.79
C VAL A 72 -5.46 -5.14 19.45
N ASP A 73 -6.78 -5.05 19.34
CA ASP A 73 -7.48 -5.34 18.10
C ASP A 73 -7.53 -4.10 17.23
N VAL A 74 -7.14 -4.24 15.95
CA VAL A 74 -7.14 -3.15 14.97
C VAL A 74 -7.87 -3.63 13.73
N THR A 75 -8.77 -2.82 13.19
CA THR A 75 -9.40 -3.07 11.89
C THR A 75 -9.03 -1.98 10.91
N LEU A 76 -8.43 -2.38 9.78
CA LEU A 76 -8.20 -1.50 8.64
C LEU A 76 -9.10 -1.94 7.48
N ARG A 77 -9.78 -0.97 6.89
CA ARG A 77 -10.64 -1.15 5.71
C ARG A 77 -10.12 -0.24 4.60
N PRO A 78 -9.53 -0.76 3.52
CA PRO A 78 -9.25 0.08 2.37
C PRO A 78 -10.57 0.58 1.76
N GLU A 79 -10.62 1.85 1.36
CA GLU A 79 -11.79 2.43 0.69
C GLU A 79 -11.36 3.29 -0.50
N GLU A 80 -11.96 3.04 -1.66
CA GLU A 80 -11.83 3.87 -2.86
C GLU A 80 -12.93 4.94 -2.88
N VAL A 81 -12.55 6.20 -2.67
CA VAL A 81 -13.50 7.32 -2.52
C VAL A 81 -13.13 8.50 -3.42
N THR A 82 -14.13 9.16 -4.00
CA THR A 82 -13.93 10.41 -4.74
C THR A 82 -14.21 11.59 -3.82
N ALA A 83 -13.25 12.50 -3.69
CA ALA A 83 -13.38 13.71 -2.89
C ALA A 83 -12.73 14.91 -3.59
N GLU A 84 -12.97 16.11 -3.09
CA GLU A 84 -12.28 17.30 -3.56
C GLU A 84 -10.84 17.34 -3.05
N VAL A 85 -9.89 17.64 -3.94
CA VAL A 85 -8.52 18.00 -3.59
C VAL A 85 -8.47 19.49 -3.22
N GLU A 86 -9.22 20.29 -3.97
CA GLU A 86 -9.50 21.71 -3.78
C GLU A 86 -10.85 22.04 -4.46
N ASP A 87 -11.40 23.23 -4.22
CA ASP A 87 -12.69 23.67 -4.76
C ASP A 87 -12.81 23.40 -6.27
N GLY A 88 -13.80 22.59 -6.65
CA GLY A 88 -14.09 22.25 -8.05
C GLY A 88 -13.15 21.21 -8.68
N VAL A 89 -12.18 20.67 -7.93
CA VAL A 89 -11.23 19.66 -8.41
C VAL A 89 -11.37 18.38 -7.60
N THR A 90 -11.76 17.28 -8.24
CA THR A 90 -11.93 15.98 -7.55
C THR A 90 -10.88 14.96 -7.96
N PHE A 91 -10.58 14.02 -7.07
CA PHE A 91 -9.70 12.88 -7.31
C PHE A 91 -10.28 11.62 -6.64
N THR A 92 -9.99 10.44 -7.20
CA THR A 92 -10.36 9.16 -6.58
C THR A 92 -9.20 8.69 -5.70
N TYR A 93 -9.34 8.93 -4.40
CA TYR A 93 -8.43 8.48 -3.37
C TYR A 93 -8.57 6.99 -3.11
N MET A 94 -7.47 6.39 -2.68
CA MET A 94 -7.44 5.08 -2.03
C MET A 94 -7.01 5.33 -0.59
N THR A 95 -7.85 4.98 0.36
CA THR A 95 -7.66 5.36 1.77
C THR A 95 -7.64 4.14 2.67
N TYR A 96 -7.26 4.33 3.92
CA TYR A 96 -7.66 3.40 4.99
C TYR A 96 -8.76 4.09 5.80
N ASN A 97 -9.90 3.42 5.95
CA ASN A 97 -11.09 3.84 6.69
C ASN A 97 -11.61 5.22 6.25
N GLY A 98 -11.59 5.48 4.93
CA GLY A 98 -12.21 6.67 4.33
C GLY A 98 -11.43 7.98 4.49
N GLN A 99 -10.22 7.96 5.07
CA GLN A 99 -9.47 9.17 5.36
C GLN A 99 -7.97 9.10 4.99
N VAL A 100 -7.39 10.29 4.81
CA VAL A 100 -5.97 10.50 4.56
C VAL A 100 -5.39 11.49 5.59
N PRO A 101 -4.36 11.10 6.35
CA PRO A 101 -3.82 9.75 6.43
C PRO A 101 -4.84 8.77 7.06
N GLY A 102 -4.60 7.48 6.91
CA GLY A 102 -5.36 6.44 7.60
C GLY A 102 -5.32 6.58 9.12
N PRO A 103 -6.19 5.85 9.85
CA PRO A 103 -6.33 5.94 11.30
C PRO A 103 -5.00 5.93 12.07
N PHE A 104 -4.88 6.78 13.08
CA PHE A 104 -3.75 6.73 14.00
C PHE A 104 -3.86 5.49 14.88
N ILE A 105 -2.86 4.61 14.83
CA ILE A 105 -2.82 3.42 15.68
C ILE A 105 -1.85 3.68 16.83
N ARG A 106 -2.31 3.55 18.08
CA ARG A 106 -1.49 3.75 19.27
C ARG A 106 -1.39 2.44 20.06
N VAL A 107 -0.17 1.94 20.20
CA VAL A 107 0.13 0.70 20.93
C VAL A 107 1.35 0.91 21.82
N ARG A 108 1.61 -0.02 22.73
CA ARG A 108 2.76 0.01 23.64
C ARG A 108 3.75 -1.07 23.22
N GLN A 109 5.03 -0.80 23.41
CA GLN A 109 6.06 -1.81 23.23
C GLN A 109 5.73 -3.06 24.06
N GLY A 110 5.75 -4.21 23.39
CA GLY A 110 5.43 -5.50 23.96
C GLY A 110 4.03 -5.99 23.63
N ASP A 111 3.12 -5.12 23.17
CA ASP A 111 1.78 -5.51 22.76
C ASP A 111 1.78 -6.51 21.62
N THR A 112 0.72 -7.31 21.59
CA THR A 112 0.35 -8.07 20.41
C THR A 112 -0.82 -7.37 19.72
N VAL A 113 -0.64 -6.99 18.46
CA VAL A 113 -1.70 -6.42 17.63
C VAL A 113 -2.37 -7.54 16.86
N ASN A 114 -3.69 -7.64 16.96
CA ASN A 114 -4.53 -8.50 16.13
C ASN A 114 -5.20 -7.63 15.06
N LEU A 115 -4.59 -7.60 13.88
CA LEU A 115 -5.10 -6.88 12.73
C LEU A 115 -6.14 -7.71 11.99
N THR A 116 -7.28 -7.10 11.74
CA THR A 116 -8.27 -7.52 10.75
C THR A 116 -8.22 -6.55 9.57
N PHE A 117 -7.95 -7.07 8.37
CA PHE A 117 -7.88 -6.30 7.14
C PHE A 117 -9.02 -6.72 6.21
N GLU A 118 -10.00 -5.84 6.02
CA GLU A 118 -11.26 -6.15 5.33
C GLU A 118 -11.36 -5.30 4.07
N ASN A 119 -11.17 -5.89 2.88
CA ASN A 119 -11.33 -5.16 1.63
C ASN A 119 -12.79 -5.24 1.17
N PRO A 120 -13.58 -4.15 1.19
CA PRO A 120 -14.98 -4.16 0.77
C PRO A 120 -15.17 -4.66 -0.67
N GLU A 121 -16.33 -5.26 -0.96
CA GLU A 121 -16.64 -5.78 -2.31
C GLU A 121 -16.84 -4.65 -3.34
N GLU A 122 -17.06 -3.43 -2.86
CA GLU A 122 -17.24 -2.23 -3.66
C GLU A 122 -15.94 -1.67 -4.23
N ASN A 123 -14.78 -2.05 -3.68
CA ASN A 123 -13.48 -1.64 -4.21
C ASN A 123 -13.18 -2.34 -5.54
N SER A 124 -12.39 -1.68 -6.38
CA SER A 124 -11.94 -2.22 -7.66
C SER A 124 -10.56 -2.89 -7.57
N MET A 125 -9.75 -2.55 -6.58
CA MET A 125 -8.36 -2.99 -6.44
C MET A 125 -8.12 -3.92 -5.25
N PRO A 126 -7.16 -4.86 -5.38
CA PRO A 126 -6.62 -5.52 -4.21
C PRO A 126 -5.81 -4.51 -3.39
N HIS A 127 -5.82 -4.73 -2.08
CA HIS A 127 -5.11 -3.91 -1.12
C HIS A 127 -4.48 -4.78 -0.05
N ASN A 128 -3.48 -4.24 0.63
CA ASN A 128 -2.82 -4.84 1.78
C ASN A 128 -2.26 -3.74 2.67
N VAL A 129 -1.42 -4.11 3.65
CA VAL A 129 -0.71 -3.14 4.48
C VAL A 129 0.67 -3.66 4.90
N ASP A 130 1.68 -2.82 4.70
CA ASP A 130 3.03 -2.92 5.26
C ASP A 130 3.11 -1.98 6.46
N PHE A 131 3.35 -2.53 7.65
CA PHE A 131 3.68 -1.76 8.84
C PHE A 131 5.19 -1.73 9.06
N HIS A 132 5.79 -0.53 9.11
CA HIS A 132 7.21 -0.41 9.44
C HIS A 132 7.52 -0.80 10.91
N ALA A 133 6.49 -0.88 11.77
CA ALA A 133 6.60 -1.40 13.14
C ALA A 133 6.69 -2.94 13.20
N VAL A 134 6.43 -3.65 12.11
CA VAL A 134 6.43 -5.12 12.06
C VAL A 134 7.81 -5.64 11.68
N ALA A 135 8.42 -6.38 12.61
CA ALA A 135 9.65 -7.13 12.34
C ALA A 135 9.32 -8.47 11.64
N GLY A 136 8.91 -8.41 10.37
CA GLY A 136 8.52 -9.57 9.57
C GLY A 136 8.55 -9.30 8.06
N PRO A 137 8.30 -10.31 7.22
CA PRO A 137 8.32 -10.17 5.77
C PRO A 137 7.35 -9.09 5.29
N GLY A 138 7.87 -8.09 4.57
CA GLY A 138 7.09 -6.98 3.99
C GLY A 138 6.21 -6.22 5.00
N GLY A 139 6.58 -6.23 6.29
CA GLY A 139 5.78 -5.60 7.35
C GLY A 139 4.34 -6.11 7.48
N GLY A 140 4.02 -7.29 6.93
CA GLY A 140 2.66 -7.84 6.87
C GLY A 140 2.00 -7.79 5.49
N ALA A 141 2.61 -7.17 4.48
CA ALA A 141 2.03 -6.96 3.15
C ALA A 141 1.58 -8.27 2.46
N GLU A 142 2.41 -9.31 2.51
CA GLU A 142 2.07 -10.61 1.91
C GLU A 142 0.92 -11.30 2.67
N ALA A 143 0.93 -11.19 4.00
CA ALA A 143 -0.10 -11.79 4.86
C ALA A 143 -1.46 -11.08 4.79
N THR A 144 -1.46 -9.82 4.35
CA THR A 144 -2.65 -8.96 4.26
C THR A 144 -3.10 -8.69 2.83
N MET A 145 -2.52 -9.37 1.82
CA MET A 145 -2.97 -9.29 0.43
C MET A 145 -4.41 -9.77 0.28
N THR A 146 -5.31 -8.84 -0.03
CA THR A 146 -6.76 -9.06 0.04
C THR A 146 -7.46 -8.48 -1.19
N ASN A 147 -8.17 -9.30 -1.96
CA ASN A 147 -9.01 -8.82 -3.08
C ASN A 147 -10.32 -8.21 -2.54
N PRO A 148 -11.06 -7.43 -3.36
CA PRO A 148 -12.38 -6.95 -2.98
C PRO A 148 -13.32 -8.08 -2.52
N GLY A 149 -14.00 -7.87 -1.39
CA GLY A 149 -14.87 -8.85 -0.73
C GLY A 149 -14.16 -9.87 0.15
N GLU A 150 -12.83 -9.82 0.26
CA GLU A 150 -12.05 -10.73 1.10
C GLU A 150 -11.63 -10.09 2.43
N THR A 151 -11.17 -10.92 3.36
CA THR A 151 -10.64 -10.50 4.66
C THR A 151 -9.38 -11.29 4.99
N ALA A 152 -8.35 -10.59 5.45
CA ALA A 152 -7.14 -11.18 5.99
C ALA A 152 -6.98 -10.83 7.48
N THR A 153 -6.23 -11.66 8.20
CA THR A 153 -5.85 -11.37 9.58
C THR A 153 -4.35 -11.51 9.76
N LEU A 154 -3.75 -10.62 10.55
CA LEU A 154 -2.34 -10.64 10.89
C LEU A 154 -2.19 -10.43 12.39
N ARG A 155 -1.37 -11.26 13.04
CA ARG A 155 -1.01 -11.08 14.44
C ARG A 155 0.48 -10.80 14.55
N PHE A 156 0.85 -9.66 15.15
CA PHE A 156 2.25 -9.29 15.30
C PHE A 156 2.53 -8.68 16.68
N LYS A 157 3.76 -8.82 17.14
CA LYS A 157 4.22 -8.18 18.38
C LYS A 157 4.91 -6.85 18.07
N ALA A 158 4.49 -5.77 18.70
CA ALA A 158 5.15 -4.46 18.61
C ALA A 158 6.43 -4.49 19.45
N THR A 159 7.57 -4.77 18.81
CA THR A 159 8.83 -5.08 19.53
C THR A 159 9.73 -3.88 19.79
N TYR A 160 9.62 -2.82 18.99
CA TYR A 160 10.45 -1.62 19.10
C TYR A 160 9.58 -0.37 19.26
N PRO A 161 9.90 0.52 20.21
CA PRO A 161 9.18 1.77 20.35
C PRO A 161 9.58 2.75 19.24
N GLY A 162 8.63 3.57 18.81
CA GLY A 162 8.84 4.55 17.74
C GLY A 162 7.53 4.95 17.06
N ALA A 163 7.62 6.00 16.24
CA ALA A 163 6.56 6.38 15.31
C ALA A 163 6.90 5.81 13.94
N TYR A 164 6.02 4.98 13.39
CA TYR A 164 6.24 4.21 12.18
C TYR A 164 5.13 4.48 11.17
N ILE A 165 5.49 4.60 9.90
CA ILE A 165 4.50 4.60 8.83
C ILE A 165 3.94 3.19 8.66
N TYR A 166 2.66 3.11 8.29
CA TYR A 166 2.13 1.97 7.59
C TYR A 166 1.56 2.42 6.25
N HIS A 167 1.61 1.58 5.23
CA HIS A 167 1.11 1.94 3.91
C HIS A 167 0.73 0.71 3.08
N CYS A 168 -0.04 0.91 2.02
CA CYS A 168 -0.35 -0.17 1.08
C CYS A 168 0.92 -0.57 0.34
N ALA A 169 1.02 -1.84 -0.04
CA ALA A 169 2.20 -2.48 -0.62
C ALA A 169 1.89 -3.44 -1.78
N VAL A 170 0.78 -3.22 -2.49
CA VAL A 170 0.46 -3.95 -3.72
C VAL A 170 1.24 -3.39 -4.93
N PRO A 171 1.28 -4.09 -6.09
CA PRO A 171 1.91 -3.56 -7.31
C PRO A 171 1.36 -2.18 -7.70
N ASN A 172 2.21 -1.34 -8.31
CA ASN A 172 1.99 0.12 -8.42
C ASN A 172 1.92 0.82 -7.05
N LEU A 173 2.68 0.29 -6.08
CA LEU A 173 2.89 0.80 -4.72
C LEU A 173 2.76 2.32 -4.61
N ASP A 174 3.57 3.04 -5.38
CA ASP A 174 3.70 4.50 -5.29
C ASP A 174 2.37 5.22 -5.60
N MET A 175 1.56 4.67 -6.52
CA MET A 175 0.22 5.18 -6.81
C MET A 175 -0.72 4.98 -5.62
N HIS A 176 -0.71 3.79 -5.01
CA HIS A 176 -1.55 3.51 -3.83
C HIS A 176 -1.18 4.44 -2.66
N ILE A 177 0.12 4.66 -2.41
CA ILE A 177 0.59 5.58 -1.38
C ILE A 177 0.18 7.01 -1.72
N SER A 178 0.47 7.48 -2.93
CA SER A 178 0.19 8.85 -3.37
C SER A 178 -1.31 9.15 -3.37
N ALA A 179 -2.15 8.17 -3.73
CA ALA A 179 -3.61 8.27 -3.68
C ALA A 179 -4.19 8.25 -2.26
N GLY A 180 -3.36 8.08 -1.21
CA GLY A 180 -3.77 8.27 0.18
C GLY A 180 -3.57 7.08 1.12
N MET A 181 -3.09 5.92 0.65
CA MET A 181 -2.99 4.70 1.47
C MET A 181 -1.75 4.66 2.35
N PHE A 182 -1.68 5.55 3.33
CA PHE A 182 -0.68 5.55 4.38
C PHE A 182 -1.25 6.07 5.70
N GLY A 183 -0.65 5.71 6.82
CA GLY A 183 -0.95 6.25 8.13
C GLY A 183 0.19 6.01 9.11
N LEU A 184 -0.06 6.27 10.39
CA LEU A 184 0.94 6.17 11.44
C LEU A 184 0.52 5.18 12.54
N ILE A 185 1.45 4.30 12.91
CA ILE A 185 1.41 3.53 14.14
C ILE A 185 2.46 4.06 15.11
N LEU A 186 2.02 4.51 16.28
CA LEU A 186 2.88 4.87 17.40
C LEU A 186 3.00 3.67 18.33
N VAL A 187 4.23 3.19 18.51
CA VAL A 187 4.60 2.22 19.54
C VAL A 187 5.25 2.98 20.69
N GLU A 188 4.49 3.24 21.76
CA GLU A 188 4.99 3.90 22.96
C GLU A 188 6.02 3.03 23.70
N PRO A 189 7.06 3.63 24.30
CA PRO A 189 7.96 2.89 25.19
C PRO A 189 7.23 2.43 26.46
N PRO A 190 7.76 1.44 27.19
CA PRO A 190 7.11 0.90 28.38
C PRO A 190 6.80 1.92 29.48
N GLU A 191 7.63 2.95 29.58
CA GLU A 191 7.52 4.08 30.50
C GLU A 191 6.58 5.21 30.04
N GLY A 192 6.02 5.12 28.83
CA GLY A 192 5.22 6.17 28.21
C GLY A 192 6.07 7.31 27.64
N LEU A 193 5.43 8.22 26.90
CA LEU A 193 6.04 9.47 26.45
C LEU A 193 5.82 10.58 27.51
N PRO A 194 6.67 11.63 27.54
CA PRO A 194 6.42 12.79 28.40
C PRO A 194 5.08 13.46 28.09
N ASP A 195 4.37 13.88 29.13
CA ASP A 195 3.10 14.60 29.00
C ASP A 195 3.25 15.89 28.19
N VAL A 196 2.24 16.17 27.36
CA VAL A 196 2.12 17.40 26.56
C VAL A 196 0.71 17.95 26.69
N ASP A 197 0.54 19.24 26.43
CA ASP A 197 -0.79 19.88 26.46
C ASP A 197 -1.65 19.46 25.25
N HIS A 198 -1.03 19.20 24.10
CA HIS A 198 -1.70 18.88 22.84
C HIS A 198 -0.88 17.91 21.99
N GLU A 199 -1.55 16.95 21.36
CA GLU A 199 -1.02 16.07 20.30
C GLU A 199 -1.76 16.36 18.99
N VAL A 200 -1.06 16.32 17.85
CA VAL A 200 -1.66 16.50 16.52
C VAL A 200 -1.10 15.48 15.53
N TYR A 201 -1.94 15.02 14.60
CA TYR A 201 -1.63 14.02 13.59
C TYR A 201 -1.71 14.63 12.20
N ILE A 202 -0.54 14.78 11.58
CA ILE A 202 -0.39 15.40 10.26
C ILE A 202 0.39 14.45 9.37
N GLY A 203 -0.15 14.12 8.21
CA GLY A 203 0.58 13.41 7.16
C GLY A 203 0.69 14.24 5.90
N GLN A 204 1.93 14.45 5.46
CA GLN A 204 2.22 15.08 4.19
C GLN A 204 2.28 14.01 3.09
N HIS A 205 1.68 14.28 1.94
CA HIS A 205 1.92 13.47 0.74
C HIS A 205 1.99 14.32 -0.53
N GLU A 206 2.46 13.68 -1.60
CA GLU A 206 2.47 14.22 -2.94
C GLU A 206 1.38 13.54 -3.77
N LEU A 207 0.62 14.33 -4.53
CA LEU A 207 -0.41 13.83 -5.45
C LEU A 207 -0.05 14.20 -6.88
N TYR A 208 -0.03 13.20 -7.76
CA TYR A 208 0.36 13.31 -9.16
C TYR A 208 -0.87 13.16 -10.06
N THR A 209 -1.29 14.25 -10.69
CA THR A 209 -2.52 14.26 -11.49
C THR A 209 -2.30 14.60 -12.95
N ASP A 210 -3.17 14.09 -13.83
CA ASP A 210 -3.12 14.25 -15.30
C ASP A 210 -3.48 15.67 -15.80
N LYS A 211 -3.82 16.56 -14.87
CA LYS A 211 -4.19 17.96 -15.09
C LYS A 211 -3.40 18.86 -14.16
N LYS A 212 -3.31 20.14 -14.50
CA LYS A 212 -2.64 21.14 -13.67
C LYS A 212 -3.48 21.49 -12.44
N ALA A 213 -2.83 21.83 -11.33
CA ALA A 213 -3.50 22.39 -10.17
C ALA A 213 -4.43 23.56 -10.54
N GLY A 214 -5.63 23.59 -9.96
CA GLY A 214 -6.69 24.55 -10.20
C GLY A 214 -7.51 24.31 -11.48
N THR A 215 -7.28 23.22 -12.21
CA THR A 215 -8.10 22.89 -13.39
C THR A 215 -9.37 22.17 -12.94
N GLU A 216 -10.54 22.80 -13.04
CA GLU A 216 -11.80 22.19 -12.59
C GLU A 216 -12.08 20.81 -13.23
N GLY A 217 -12.77 19.97 -12.47
CA GLY A 217 -13.25 18.66 -12.83
C GLY A 217 -12.47 17.52 -12.18
N HIS A 218 -12.75 16.30 -12.63
CA HIS A 218 -12.10 15.10 -12.10
C HIS A 218 -10.70 14.91 -12.67
N HIS A 219 -9.72 14.72 -11.79
CA HIS A 219 -8.31 14.47 -12.11
C HIS A 219 -8.03 12.97 -12.06
N GLY A 220 -7.37 12.45 -13.10
CA GLY A 220 -6.79 11.10 -13.10
C GLY A 220 -5.37 11.10 -12.53
N PHE A 221 -4.81 9.92 -12.25
CA PHE A 221 -3.43 9.77 -11.79
C PHE A 221 -2.43 9.86 -12.96
N ASP A 222 -1.32 10.59 -12.77
CA ASP A 222 -0.26 10.72 -13.78
C ASP A 222 1.00 9.93 -13.37
N PHE A 223 1.20 8.77 -14.01
CA PHE A 223 2.35 7.90 -13.76
C PHE A 223 3.68 8.46 -14.27
N ASP A 224 3.67 9.30 -15.31
CA ASP A 224 4.90 9.90 -15.83
C ASP A 224 5.35 11.05 -14.92
N ALA A 225 4.42 11.87 -14.43
CA ALA A 225 4.69 12.88 -13.40
C ALA A 225 5.23 12.24 -12.11
N MET A 226 4.60 11.15 -11.64
CA MET A 226 5.08 10.37 -10.49
C MET A 226 6.50 9.84 -10.70
N ARG A 227 6.78 9.25 -11.86
CA ARG A 227 8.12 8.73 -12.19
C ARG A 227 9.19 9.82 -12.21
N ASN A 228 8.80 11.05 -12.56
CA ASN A 228 9.71 12.19 -12.65
C ASN A 228 9.77 13.01 -11.35
N GLU A 229 9.05 12.62 -10.30
CA GLU A 229 8.94 13.37 -9.04
C GLU A 229 8.45 14.82 -9.28
N GLU A 230 7.49 15.00 -10.19
CA GLU A 230 6.86 16.29 -10.52
C GLU A 230 5.42 16.36 -9.98
N PRO A 231 5.22 16.55 -8.66
CA PRO A 231 3.89 16.51 -8.06
C PRO A 231 3.00 17.67 -8.52
N THR A 232 1.70 17.39 -8.73
CA THR A 232 0.72 18.45 -8.96
C THR A 232 0.36 19.15 -7.65
N TYR A 233 0.25 18.38 -6.57
CA TYR A 233 -0.03 18.89 -5.23
C TYR A 233 0.93 18.31 -4.21
N VAL A 234 1.25 19.12 -3.20
CA VAL A 234 1.83 18.66 -1.93
C VAL A 234 0.82 19.01 -0.85
N LEU A 235 0.26 18.00 -0.20
CA LEU A 235 -0.94 18.09 0.62
C LEU A 235 -0.63 17.71 2.07
N MET A 236 -1.37 18.32 2.99
CA MET A 236 -1.42 17.92 4.39
C MET A 236 -2.79 17.30 4.64
N ASN A 237 -2.83 16.07 5.13
CA ASN A 237 -4.06 15.31 5.35
C ASN A 237 -4.95 15.28 4.09
N GLY A 238 -4.39 15.01 2.92
CA GLY A 238 -5.17 14.65 1.74
C GLY A 238 -5.77 15.79 0.92
N GLU A 239 -5.94 16.99 1.46
CA GLU A 239 -6.64 18.09 0.77
C GLU A 239 -5.89 19.42 0.89
N LYS A 240 -6.10 20.30 -0.08
CA LYS A 240 -5.52 21.64 -0.09
C LYS A 240 -6.19 22.47 1.00
N PHE A 241 -5.39 23.04 1.89
CA PHE A 241 -5.85 23.87 3.01
C PHE A 241 -6.71 23.13 4.06
N ALA A 242 -6.63 21.78 4.11
CA ALA A 242 -7.27 20.98 5.13
C ALA A 242 -7.03 21.55 6.54
N TRP A 243 -8.11 21.69 7.32
CA TRP A 243 -8.07 22.17 8.71
C TRP A 243 -7.50 23.59 8.91
N THR A 244 -7.52 24.42 7.87
CA THR A 244 -7.19 25.86 7.96
C THR A 244 -8.41 26.73 7.69
N ASP A 245 -8.35 28.01 8.10
CA ASP A 245 -9.39 29.01 7.80
C ASP A 245 -9.64 29.20 6.29
N ALA A 246 -8.71 28.81 5.42
CA ALA A 246 -8.87 28.90 3.96
C ALA A 246 -9.60 27.71 3.36
N GLY A 247 -9.78 26.62 4.11
CA GLY A 247 -10.49 25.41 3.71
C GLY A 247 -11.84 25.20 4.41
N ARG A 248 -12.30 26.17 5.21
CA ARG A 248 -13.58 26.13 5.96
C ARG A 248 -14.27 27.48 6.05
#